data_AF-A0A7M3YDX1-F1
#
_entry.id   AF-A0A7M3YDX1-F1
#
_cell.length_a   1.000
_cell.length_b   1.000
_cell.length_c   1.000
_cell.angle_alpha   90.00
_cell.angle_beta   90.00
_cell.angle_gamma   90.00
#
_symmetry.space_group_name_H-M   'P 1'
#
loop_
_entity.id
_entity.type
_entity.pdbx_description
1 polymer ?
#
loop_
_entity_poly.entity_id
_entity_poly.type
_entity_poly.pdbx_seq_one_letter_code
_entity_poly.pdbx_strand_id
1 'polypeptide(L)' 'MKNVGGMERSVRALFGSSLVLLDFFATIQLEFIFLIVGLWGVLTSAFGYCPFNWLLGRNTCAIRYDNAPVEEIVTEPF' A
#
# COMPACT_ATOMS: atom_id res chain seq x y z
N MET A 1 -8.74 6.19 -2.62
CA MET A 1 -7.60 7.13 -2.70
C MET A 1 -6.32 6.33 -2.45
N LYS A 2 -5.42 6.24 -3.44
CA LYS A 2 -4.22 5.39 -3.35
C LYS A 2 -3.01 6.30 -3.11
N ASN A 3 -2.36 6.16 -1.95
CA ASN A 3 -1.20 7.00 -1.57
C ASN A 3 0.11 6.22 -1.52
N VAL A 4 0.07 4.89 -1.72
CA VAL A 4 1.24 4.01 -1.71
C VAL A 4 1.60 3.57 -3.13
N GLY A 5 2.83 3.88 -3.55
CA GLY A 5 3.40 3.45 -4.83
C GLY A 5 3.66 1.94 -4.89
N GLY A 6 3.86 1.40 -6.09
CA GLY A 6 4.03 -0.05 -6.30
C GLY A 6 5.17 -0.67 -5.47
N MET A 7 6.30 0.02 -5.34
CA MET A 7 7.46 -0.49 -4.60
C MET A 7 7.20 -0.57 -3.09
N GLU A 8 6.68 0.49 -2.46
CA GLU A 8 6.30 0.44 -1.04
C GLU A 8 5.21 -0.58 -0.75
N ARG A 9 4.26 -0.75 -1.69
CA ARG A 9 3.22 -1.76 -1.59
C ARG A 9 3.81 -3.17 -1.51
N SER A 10 4.76 -3.48 -2.38
CA SER A 10 5.43 -4.79 -2.40
C SER A 10 6.26 -5.04 -1.14
N VAL A 11 7.02 -4.05 -0.68
CA VAL A 11 7.81 -4.18 0.56
C VAL A 11 6.91 -4.44 1.77
N ARG A 12 5.79 -3.72 1.88
CA ARG A 12 4.81 -3.94 2.97
C ARG A 12 4.10 -5.27 2.87
N ALA A 13 3.76 -5.71 1.65
CA ALA A 13 3.16 -7.01 1.43
C ALA A 13 4.11 -8.13 1.86
N LEU A 14 5.39 -8.07 1.46
CA LEU A 14 6.43 -9.05 1.81
C LEU A 14 6.73 -9.04 3.30
N PHE A 15 6.90 -7.85 3.89
CA PHE A 15 7.20 -7.74 5.32
C PHE A 15 6.01 -8.18 6.18
N GLY A 16 4.81 -7.71 5.86
CA GLY A 16 3.58 -8.06 6.57
C GLY A 16 3.27 -9.55 6.46
N SER A 17 3.38 -10.14 5.26
CA SER A 17 3.18 -11.58 5.09
C SER A 17 4.22 -12.41 5.83
N SER A 18 5.49 -11.98 5.83
CA SER A 18 6.55 -12.66 6.58
C SER A 18 6.25 -12.65 8.09
N LEU A 19 5.78 -11.53 8.65
CA LEU A 19 5.41 -11.45 10.06
C LEU A 19 4.22 -12.35 10.41
N VAL A 20 3.19 -12.39 9.56
CA VAL A 20 2.04 -13.31 9.75
C VAL A 20 2.47 -14.77 9.68
N LEU A 21 3.43 -15.12 8.79
CA LEU A 21 3.95 -16.48 8.69
C LEU A 21 4.84 -16.86 9.89
N LEU A 22 5.64 -15.92 10.39
CA LEU A 22 6.49 -16.12 11.58
C LEU A 22 5.66 -16.21 12.87
N ASP A 23 4.48 -15.60 12.91
CA ASP A 23 3.55 -15.68 14.03
C ASP A 23 3.18 -17.13 14.40
N PHE A 24 3.03 -18.01 13.40
CA PHE A 24 2.78 -19.45 13.61
C PHE A 24 3.87 -20.17 14.41
N PHE A 25 5.07 -19.59 14.47
CA PHE A 25 6.21 -20.14 15.21
C PHE A 25 6.55 -19.34 16.47
N ALA A 26 5.84 -18.23 16.74
CA ALA A 26 6.09 -17.35 17.87
C ALA A 26 5.48 -17.89 19.17
N THR A 27 6.10 -17.59 20.31
CA THR A 27 5.56 -17.93 21.65
C THR A 27 4.61 -16.83 22.15
N ILE A 28 3.68 -17.19 23.07
CA ILE A 28 2.46 -16.46 23.48
C ILE A 28 2.63 -14.94 23.73
N GLN A 29 3.82 -14.46 24.09
CA GLN A 29 4.06 -13.05 24.41
C GLN A 29 4.22 -12.13 23.20
N LEU A 30 4.72 -12.63 22.06
CA LEU A 30 4.96 -11.82 20.86
C LEU A 30 3.91 -12.07 19.76
N GLU A 31 3.10 -13.11 19.90
CA GLU A 31 2.04 -13.49 18.97
C GLU A 31 1.14 -12.30 18.60
N PHE A 32 0.56 -11.63 19.61
CA PHE A 32 -0.31 -10.48 19.36
C PHE A 32 0.37 -9.33 18.63
N ILE A 33 1.65 -9.07 18.89
CA ILE A 33 2.38 -7.96 18.26
C ILE A 33 2.67 -8.31 16.79
N PHE A 34 3.15 -9.52 16.52
CA PHE A 34 3.44 -9.97 15.16
C PHE A 34 2.18 -10.06 14.32
N LEU A 35 1.09 -10.56 14.88
CA LEU A 35 -0.21 -10.61 14.22
C LEU A 35 -0.73 -9.21 13.89
N ILE A 36 -0.73 -8.28 14.85
CA ILE A 36 -1.23 -6.90 14.62
C ILE A 36 -0.39 -6.18 13.57
N VAL A 37 0.94 -6.20 13.70
CA VAL A 37 1.84 -5.48 12.78
C VAL A 37 1.84 -6.14 11.40
N GLY A 38 1.84 -7.47 11.36
CA GLY A 38 1.79 -8.24 10.12
C GLY A 38 0.48 -8.02 9.36
N LEU A 39 -0.65 -8.17 10.03
CA LEU A 39 -1.97 -7.93 9.45
C LEU A 39 -2.13 -6.50 8.96
N TRP A 40 -1.66 -5.52 9.73
CA TRP A 40 -1.63 -4.12 9.32
C TRP A 40 -0.80 -3.90 8.05
N GLY A 41 0.38 -4.52 7.96
CA GLY A 41 1.24 -4.47 6.76
C GLY A 41 0.53 -5.03 5.52
N VAL A 42 -0.12 -6.19 5.66
CA VAL A 42 -0.88 -6.84 4.59
C VAL A 42 -2.08 -5.98 4.17
N LEU A 43 -2.91 -5.53 5.11
CA LEU A 43 -4.09 -4.71 4.80
C LEU A 43 -3.71 -3.39 4.11
N THR A 44 -2.72 -2.67 4.63
CA THR A 44 -2.27 -1.41 4.00
C THR A 44 -1.68 -1.64 2.61
N SER A 45 -1.04 -2.79 2.38
CA SER A 45 -0.57 -3.16 1.03
C SER A 45 -1.74 -3.52 0.10
N ALA A 46 -2.76 -4.24 0.56
CA ALA A 46 -3.90 -4.66 -0.25
C ALA A 46 -4.70 -3.46 -0.76
N PHE A 47 -5.07 -2.54 0.14
CA PHE A 47 -5.84 -1.33 -0.18
C PHE A 47 -5.00 -0.22 -0.86
N GLY A 48 -3.67 -0.31 -0.83
CA GLY A 48 -2.78 0.71 -1.41
C GLY A 48 -2.92 2.06 -0.70
N TYR A 49 -3.36 2.03 0.56
CA TYR A 49 -3.51 3.18 1.43
C TYR A 49 -2.78 2.89 2.74
N CYS A 50 -1.83 3.75 3.09
CA CYS A 50 -1.20 3.72 4.40
C CYS A 50 -1.55 4.99 5.19
N PRO A 51 -2.13 4.86 6.41
CA PRO A 51 -2.48 6.02 7.23
C PRO A 51 -1.24 6.78 7.72
N PHE A 52 -0.07 6.13 7.87
CA PHE A 52 1.18 6.83 8.17
C PHE A 52 1.65 7.73 7.03
N ASN A 53 1.47 7.30 5.77
CA ASN A 53 1.82 8.15 4.63
C ASN A 53 0.90 9.38 4.59
N TRP A 54 -0.38 9.19 4.93
CA TRP A 54 -1.34 10.29 5.08
C TRP A 54 -0.97 11.23 6.23
N LEU A 55 -0.63 10.70 7.41
CA LEU A 55 -0.22 11.50 8.58
C LEU A 55 1.03 12.33 8.30
N LEU A 56 1.96 11.79 7.49
CA LEU A 56 3.18 12.46 7.06
C LEU A 56 2.99 13.35 5.82
N GLY A 57 1.77 13.44 5.26
CA GLY A 57 1.48 14.20 4.04
C GLY A 57 2.24 13.69 2.81
N ARG A 58 2.71 12.45 2.80
CA ARG A 58 3.48 11.84 1.71
C ARG A 58 2.58 10.96 0.85
N ASN A 59 2.77 11.09 -0.47
CA ASN A 59 2.18 10.23 -1.48
C ASN A 59 3.29 9.65 -2.33
N THR A 60 3.56 8.35 -2.18
CA THR A 60 4.53 7.65 -3.03
C THR A 60 3.88 7.02 -4.25
N CYS A 61 2.55 7.01 -4.27
CA CYS A 61 1.78 6.85 -5.48
C CYS A 61 1.74 8.19 -6.23
N ALA A 62 2.80 8.52 -6.95
CA ALA A 62 2.79 9.65 -7.88
C ALA A 62 2.05 9.24 -9.16
N ILE A 63 0.76 9.56 -9.27
CA ILE A 63 0.07 9.50 -10.56
C ILE A 63 0.58 10.69 -11.37
N ARG A 64 1.48 10.43 -12.34
CA ARG A 64 1.94 11.41 -13.32
C ARG A 64 0.83 11.58 -14.35
N TYR A 65 0.13 12.71 -14.33
CA TYR A 65 -0.82 13.08 -15.39
C TYR A 65 -0.14 13.71 -16.62
N ASP A 66 1.20 13.80 -16.60
CA ASP A 66 1.98 14.61 -17.54
C ASP A 66 2.05 14.06 -18.99
N ASN A 67 1.40 12.94 -19.32
CA ASN A 67 1.47 12.31 -20.66
C ASN A 67 0.14 11.70 -21.15
N ALA A 68 -1.01 12.31 -20.87
CA ALA A 68 -2.18 12.04 -21.71
C ALA A 68 -2.05 12.93 -22.96
N PRO A 69 -1.84 12.38 -24.17
CA PRO A 69 -2.00 13.20 -25.37
C PRO A 69 -3.43 13.74 -25.36
N VAL A 70 -3.55 15.06 -25.43
CA VAL A 70 -4.79 15.87 -25.45
C VAL A 70 -5.69 15.54 -26.67
N GLU A 71 -5.34 14.51 -27.45
CA GLU A 71 -5.94 14.19 -28.75
C GLU A 71 -7.33 13.56 -28.65
N GLU A 72 -7.73 12.96 -27.51
CA GLU A 72 -9.07 12.35 -27.38
C GLU A 72 -10.18 13.34 -26.94
N ILE A 73 -9.87 14.62 -26.69
CA ILE A 73 -10.88 15.59 -26.19
C ILE A 73 -11.57 16.39 -27.32
N VAL A 74 -11.15 16.27 -28.58
CA VAL A 74 -11.58 17.17 -29.68
C VAL A 74 -12.51 16.52 -30.73
N THR A 75 -12.73 15.21 -30.70
CA THR A 75 -13.65 14.52 -31.62
C THR A 75 -14.50 13.57 -30.79
N GLU A 76 -15.74 13.87 -30.43
CA GLU A 76 -16.89 14.00 -31.33
C GLU A 76 -17.92 15.02 -30.78
N PRO A 77 -18.37 15.99 -31.59
CA PRO A 77 -19.62 16.69 -31.36
C PRO A 77 -20.78 15.90 -31.99
N PHE A 78 -21.60 15.22 -31.17
CA PHE A 78 -23.07 15.12 -31.21
C PHE A 78 -23.55 13.91 -30.38
#